data_AF-A0A2I0B5A3-F1
#
_entry.id   AF-A0A2I0B5A3-F1
#
_cell.length_a   1.000
_cell.length_b   1.000
_cell.length_c   1.000
_cell.angle_alpha   90.00
_cell.angle_beta   90.00
_cell.angle_gamma   90.00
#
_symmetry.space_group_name_H-M   'P 1'
#
loop_
_entity.id
_entity.type
_entity.pdbx_description
1 polymer ?
#
loop_
_entity_poly.entity_id
_entity_poly.type
_entity_poly.pdbx_seq_one_letter_code
_entity_poly.pdbx_strand_id
1 'polypeptide(L)'
;MSWASAPDFFCREAQRLGYVARSAFKLLQMQKQFRLIRAGASVLDLGCAPGAWLQVACQSLGPVEKGGAVIGIDLKVSYVSVSAKLRKFDNSDRFYGSIIMDSEQKVKVPSQHCDKRVETISADVMSLRMDQARGFSPQGMGFSIILSDMCPAISGITTRDSALSCELGKRALSLAIGKVSGKTNAEEFLGSLDPDFNKKGILRPGGNIVIKLLESEDTEAISQDILMSWYSNIRLLFVLVIFPSVGYLGDPMICQILQGSIQKGVLAEAQGHEI
;
A
#
# COMPACT_ATOMS: atom_id res chain seq x y z
N MET A 1 -18.22 20.82 24.47
CA MET A 1 -18.81 19.48 24.31
C MET A 1 -18.00 18.75 23.27
N SER A 2 -17.32 17.67 23.65
CA SER A 2 -16.37 16.91 22.82
C SER A 2 -17.10 16.01 21.82
N TRP A 3 -16.88 16.23 20.52
CA TRP A 3 -17.44 15.41 19.43
C TRP A 3 -16.63 14.11 19.22
N ALA A 4 -16.36 13.36 20.29
CA ALA A 4 -15.89 11.99 20.14
C ALA A 4 -17.12 11.12 19.83
N SER A 5 -17.50 11.06 18.55
CA SER A 5 -18.49 10.10 18.08
C SER A 5 -18.02 8.69 18.43
N ALA A 6 -18.93 7.87 18.96
CA ALA A 6 -18.61 6.49 19.33
C ALA A 6 -18.03 5.74 18.11
N PRO A 7 -16.97 4.92 18.27
CA PRO A 7 -16.39 4.17 17.17
C PRO A 7 -17.47 3.30 16.51
N ASP A 8 -17.53 3.30 15.17
CA ASP A 8 -18.47 2.47 14.42
C ASP A 8 -18.26 0.96 14.69
N PHE A 9 -19.22 0.13 14.27
CA PHE A 9 -19.16 -1.32 14.48
C PHE A 9 -17.83 -1.93 14.00
N PHE A 10 -17.33 -1.52 12.84
CA PHE A 10 -16.11 -2.06 12.24
C PHE A 10 -14.86 -1.64 12.99
N CYS A 11 -14.81 -0.43 13.56
CA CYS A 11 -13.74 -0.02 14.45
C CYS A 11 -13.72 -0.88 15.72
N ARG A 12 -14.88 -1.16 16.32
CA ARG A 12 -14.97 -2.05 17.49
C ARG A 12 -14.59 -3.49 17.14
N GLU A 13 -15.03 -3.99 15.99
CA GLU A 13 -14.71 -5.33 15.54
C GLU A 13 -13.23 -5.50 15.20
N ALA A 14 -12.61 -4.50 14.57
CA ALA A 14 -11.17 -4.48 14.33
C ALA A 14 -10.40 -4.55 15.66
N GLN A 15 -10.78 -3.74 16.65
CA GLN A 15 -10.18 -3.78 17.99
C GLN A 15 -10.39 -5.13 18.68
N ARG A 16 -11.60 -5.71 18.61
CA ARG A 16 -11.92 -7.04 19.16
C ARG A 16 -11.04 -8.12 18.55
N LEU A 17 -10.77 -8.01 17.26
CA LEU A 17 -9.89 -8.90 16.50
C LEU A 17 -8.41 -8.51 16.59
N GLY A 18 -8.03 -7.51 17.39
CA GLY A 18 -6.63 -7.11 17.59
C GLY A 18 -5.98 -6.36 16.42
N TYR A 19 -6.77 -5.79 15.52
CA TYR A 19 -6.32 -4.87 14.47
C TYR A 19 -6.37 -3.41 14.94
N VAL A 20 -5.40 -2.61 14.50
CA VAL A 20 -5.28 -1.20 14.91
C VAL A 20 -6.24 -0.26 14.16
N ALA A 21 -6.78 -0.71 13.01
CA ALA A 21 -7.78 0.05 12.26
C ALA A 21 -8.70 -0.86 11.44
N ARG A 22 -9.91 -0.37 11.16
CA ARG A 22 -10.90 -1.06 10.32
C ARG A 22 -10.47 -1.26 8.86
N SER A 23 -9.42 -0.56 8.39
CA SER A 23 -8.85 -0.76 7.05
C SER A 23 -8.21 -2.14 6.88
N ALA A 24 -7.92 -2.88 7.97
CA ALA A 24 -7.48 -4.28 7.92
C ALA A 24 -8.45 -5.17 7.13
N PHE A 25 -9.77 -4.96 7.27
CA PHE A 25 -10.78 -5.79 6.61
C PHE A 25 -10.70 -5.73 5.08
N LYS A 26 -10.32 -4.59 4.52
CA LYS A 26 -10.12 -4.42 3.07
C LYS A 26 -9.03 -5.37 2.56
N LEU A 27 -7.87 -5.35 3.20
CA LEU A 27 -6.75 -6.20 2.80
C LEU A 27 -7.03 -7.68 3.11
N LEU A 28 -7.69 -8.00 4.23
CA LEU A 28 -8.09 -9.37 4.55
C LEU A 28 -9.01 -9.97 3.47
N GLN A 29 -9.98 -9.18 3.00
CA GLN A 29 -10.90 -9.63 1.97
C GLN A 29 -10.20 -9.84 0.62
N MET A 30 -9.39 -8.87 0.19
CA MET A 30 -8.58 -9.02 -1.03
C MET A 30 -7.61 -10.21 -0.93
N GLN A 31 -6.98 -10.40 0.23
CA GLN A 31 -6.10 -11.53 0.47
C GLN A 31 -6.86 -12.88 0.39
N LYS A 32 -8.08 -12.95 0.94
CA LYS A 32 -8.93 -14.15 0.89
C LYS A 32 -9.33 -14.49 -0.55
N GLN A 33 -9.69 -13.50 -1.34
CA GLN A 33 -10.16 -13.69 -2.72
C GLN A 33 -9.01 -13.97 -3.69
N PHE A 34 -7.91 -13.20 -3.62
CA PHE A 34 -6.89 -13.19 -4.67
C PHE A 34 -5.54 -13.78 -4.25
N ARG A 35 -5.34 -14.07 -2.96
CA ARG A 35 -4.08 -14.61 -2.42
C ARG A 35 -2.86 -13.77 -2.83
N LEU A 36 -2.96 -12.47 -2.62
CA LEU A 36 -1.98 -11.46 -3.04
C LEU A 36 -0.62 -11.66 -2.37
N ILE A 37 -0.62 -11.94 -1.07
CA ILE A 37 0.57 -12.13 -0.24
C ILE A 37 0.78 -13.63 -0.07
N ARG A 38 1.91 -14.13 -0.58
CA ARG A 38 2.31 -15.53 -0.37
C ARG A 38 3.05 -15.68 0.94
N ALA A 39 3.06 -16.89 1.48
CA ALA A 39 3.90 -17.22 2.62
C ALA A 39 5.39 -16.96 2.28
N GLY A 40 6.13 -16.33 3.20
CA GLY A 40 7.52 -15.94 2.98
C GLY A 40 7.74 -14.80 1.97
N ALA A 41 6.70 -14.07 1.58
CA ALA A 41 6.80 -12.92 0.69
C ALA A 41 7.67 -11.78 1.25
N SER A 42 8.17 -10.96 0.33
CA SER A 42 8.73 -9.63 0.62
C SER A 42 7.64 -8.59 0.30
N VAL A 43 7.17 -7.89 1.33
CA VAL A 43 6.03 -6.96 1.27
C VAL A 43 6.52 -5.54 1.55
N LEU A 44 6.13 -4.60 0.71
CA LEU A 44 6.26 -3.16 0.97
C LEU A 44 4.87 -2.57 1.17
N ASP A 45 4.68 -1.77 2.22
CA ASP A 45 3.44 -1.06 2.51
C ASP A 45 3.72 0.45 2.57
N LEU A 46 3.22 1.20 1.59
CA LEU A 46 3.38 2.64 1.43
C LEU A 46 2.19 3.37 2.05
N GLY A 47 2.47 4.34 2.92
CA GLY A 47 1.42 4.99 3.73
C GLY A 47 0.90 4.06 4.83
N CYS A 48 1.83 3.34 5.47
CA CYS A 48 1.46 2.22 6.35
C CYS A 48 0.81 2.64 7.67
N ALA A 49 0.85 3.91 8.09
CA ALA A 49 0.27 4.32 9.38
C ALA A 49 -1.26 4.26 9.35
N PRO A 50 -1.93 3.68 10.37
CA PRO A 50 -1.40 3.30 11.69
C PRO A 50 -0.79 1.88 11.78
N GLY A 51 -0.84 1.08 10.72
CA GLY A 51 -0.20 -0.24 10.63
C GLY A 51 -1.14 -1.42 10.41
N ALA A 52 -2.43 -1.18 10.09
CA ALA A 52 -3.41 -2.25 9.92
C ALA A 52 -3.06 -3.21 8.76
N TRP A 53 -2.53 -2.69 7.65
CA TRP A 53 -2.11 -3.50 6.52
C TRP A 53 -0.81 -4.26 6.80
N LEU A 54 0.11 -3.68 7.58
CA LEU A 54 1.28 -4.40 8.12
C LEU A 54 0.86 -5.63 8.94
N GLN A 55 -0.20 -5.52 9.75
CA GLN A 55 -0.68 -6.65 10.56
C GLN A 55 -1.18 -7.80 9.69
N VAL A 56 -2.01 -7.48 8.69
CA VAL A 56 -2.55 -8.45 7.75
C VAL A 56 -1.44 -9.05 6.88
N ALA A 57 -0.46 -8.25 6.47
CA ALA A 57 0.70 -8.72 5.71
C ALA A 57 1.54 -9.70 6.54
N CYS A 58 1.84 -9.38 7.80
CA CYS A 58 2.58 -10.23 8.72
C CYS A 58 1.89 -11.59 8.91
N GLN A 59 0.58 -11.59 9.16
CA GLN A 59 -0.21 -12.83 9.25
C GLN A 59 -0.13 -13.65 7.96
N SER A 60 -0.19 -12.97 6.81
CA SER A 60 -0.18 -13.62 5.49
C SER A 60 1.16 -14.27 5.13
N LEU A 61 2.26 -13.87 5.79
CA LEU A 61 3.56 -14.55 5.63
C LEU A 61 3.57 -15.96 6.23
N GLY A 62 2.59 -16.31 7.08
CA GLY A 62 2.53 -17.57 7.80
C GLY A 62 3.58 -17.68 8.91
N PRO A 63 3.92 -18.91 9.35
CA PRO A 63 4.91 -19.11 10.43
C PRO A 63 6.26 -18.45 10.14
N VAL A 64 6.94 -18.00 11.19
CA VAL A 64 8.25 -17.33 11.11
C VAL A 64 9.29 -18.18 10.36
N GLU A 65 9.19 -19.51 10.47
CA GLU A 65 10.04 -20.50 9.78
C GLU A 65 10.04 -20.34 8.26
N LYS A 66 8.93 -19.85 7.68
CA LYS A 66 8.81 -19.62 6.24
C LYS A 66 9.54 -18.35 5.77
N GLY A 67 10.07 -17.57 6.71
CA GLY A 67 10.77 -16.32 6.44
C GLY A 67 9.82 -15.22 5.94
N GLY A 68 10.34 -14.39 5.03
CA GLY A 68 9.67 -13.20 4.51
C GLY A 68 10.00 -11.94 5.31
N ALA A 69 9.53 -10.81 4.79
CA ALA A 69 9.72 -9.50 5.40
C ALA A 69 8.54 -8.58 5.05
N VAL A 70 8.16 -7.72 5.99
CA VAL A 70 7.16 -6.66 5.78
C VAL A 70 7.82 -5.34 6.13
N ILE A 71 7.95 -4.46 5.13
CA ILE A 71 8.51 -3.12 5.30
C ILE A 71 7.38 -2.11 5.14
N GLY A 72 7.12 -1.34 6.19
CA GLY A 72 6.20 -0.20 6.15
C GLY A 72 6.95 1.12 5.99
N ILE A 73 6.47 2.00 5.12
CA ILE A 73 6.99 3.36 4.97
C ILE A 73 5.85 4.35 5.17
N ASP A 74 6.04 5.32 6.04
CA ASP A 74 5.09 6.41 6.27
C ASP A 74 5.81 7.67 6.76
N LEU A 75 5.21 8.84 6.58
CA LEU A 75 5.69 10.09 7.18
C LEU A 75 5.64 10.01 8.72
N LYS A 76 4.61 9.36 9.25
CA LYS A 76 4.39 9.14 10.67
C LYS A 76 5.04 7.84 11.11
N VAL A 77 5.35 7.76 12.40
CA VAL A 77 5.76 6.48 12.99
C VAL A 77 4.52 5.61 13.19
N SER A 78 4.49 4.44 12.55
CA SER A 78 3.44 3.44 12.76
C SER A 78 3.64 2.72 14.10
N TYR A 79 2.58 2.64 14.91
CA TYR A 79 2.63 2.16 16.30
C TYR A 79 2.47 0.64 16.45
N VAL A 80 2.43 -0.10 15.34
CA VAL A 80 2.44 -1.57 15.34
C VAL A 80 3.88 -2.02 15.59
N SER A 81 4.32 -2.00 16.84
CA SER A 81 5.70 -2.35 17.20
C SER A 81 5.74 -3.22 18.44
N VAL A 82 5.87 -4.54 18.23
CA VAL A 82 6.62 -5.39 19.14
C VAL A 82 7.99 -5.56 18.49
N SER A 83 8.92 -4.64 18.75
CA SER A 83 10.30 -4.62 18.21
C SER A 83 10.49 -4.16 16.74
N ALA A 84 9.66 -3.25 16.23
CA ALA A 84 9.97 -2.60 14.94
C ALA A 84 11.23 -1.73 15.09
N LYS A 85 12.24 -1.97 14.24
CA LYS A 85 13.40 -1.08 14.15
C LYS A 85 13.00 0.14 13.32
N LEU A 86 12.78 1.28 13.96
CA LEU A 86 12.55 2.51 13.22
C LEU A 86 13.86 2.99 12.61
N ARG A 87 13.92 3.14 11.28
CA ARG A 87 14.99 3.90 10.62
C ARG A 87 14.48 5.25 10.16
N LYS A 88 15.25 6.29 10.41
CA LYS A 88 15.03 7.64 9.88
C LYS A 88 16.11 7.96 8.85
N PHE A 89 15.68 8.41 7.68
CA PHE A 89 16.53 8.89 6.60
C PHE A 89 16.10 10.29 6.19
N ASP A 90 17.06 11.14 5.86
CA ASP A 90 16.83 12.41 5.15
C ASP A 90 17.17 12.27 3.66
N ASN A 91 16.92 13.33 2.88
CA ASN A 91 17.25 13.37 1.45
C ASN A 91 18.77 13.28 1.15
N SER A 92 19.63 13.20 2.17
CA SER A 92 21.10 13.10 2.06
C SER A 92 21.67 11.71 2.44
N ASP A 93 20.82 10.68 2.52
CA ASP A 93 21.19 9.30 2.94
C ASP A 93 21.76 9.19 4.35
N ARG A 94 21.65 10.25 5.17
CA ARG A 94 22.16 10.20 6.53
C ARG A 94 21.19 9.43 7.42
N PHE A 95 21.68 8.31 7.95
CA PHE A 95 20.99 7.52 8.96
C PHE A 95 21.03 8.24 10.31
N TYR A 96 19.86 8.71 10.78
CA TYR A 96 19.71 9.31 12.11
C TYR A 96 19.12 8.30 13.10
N GLY A 97 19.89 7.25 13.37
CA GLY A 97 19.66 6.32 14.49
C GLY A 97 18.52 5.32 14.31
N SER A 98 18.55 4.28 15.14
CA SER A 98 17.45 3.36 15.36
C SER A 98 16.70 3.77 16.62
N ILE A 99 15.44 4.18 16.51
CA ILE A 99 14.61 4.41 17.70
C ILE A 99 13.95 3.08 18.02
N ILE A 100 14.34 2.46 19.13
CA ILE A 100 13.50 1.47 19.79
C ILE A 100 12.46 2.29 20.54
N MET A 101 11.24 2.37 19.99
CA MET A 101 10.13 2.94 20.75
C MET A 101 9.77 1.94 21.84
N ASP A 102 10.17 2.25 23.07
CA ASP A 102 9.55 1.63 24.23
C ASP A 102 8.08 2.07 24.25
N SER A 103 7.20 1.12 24.50
CA SER A 103 5.78 1.17 24.17
C SER A 103 5.04 2.28 24.93
N GLU A 104 4.90 3.45 24.34
CA GLU A 104 3.88 4.44 24.74
C GLU A 104 2.72 4.49 23.74
N GLN A 105 2.06 3.36 23.46
CA GLN A 105 0.67 3.36 23.01
C GLN A 105 -0.15 2.17 23.56
N LYS A 106 -1.39 2.48 23.95
CA LYS A 106 -2.36 1.70 24.74
C LYS A 106 -2.95 0.44 24.06
N VAL A 107 -2.49 0.03 22.87
CA VAL A 107 -3.07 -1.12 22.14
C VAL A 107 -2.09 -2.29 22.17
N LYS A 108 -2.40 -3.32 22.97
CA LYS A 108 -1.66 -4.59 22.95
C LYS A 108 -1.87 -5.26 21.59
N VAL A 109 -0.89 -5.18 20.70
CA VAL A 109 -0.92 -5.90 19.42
C VAL A 109 -0.54 -7.37 19.66
N PRO A 110 -1.38 -8.35 19.28
CA PRO A 110 -1.01 -9.76 19.38
C PRO A 110 0.25 -10.08 18.56
N SER A 111 1.12 -10.97 19.05
CA SER A 111 2.33 -11.39 18.32
C SER A 111 2.03 -12.04 16.97
N GLN A 112 0.86 -12.66 16.84
CA GLN A 112 0.33 -13.17 15.57
C GLN A 112 0.06 -12.06 14.53
N HIS A 113 -0.07 -10.80 14.95
CA HIS A 113 -0.32 -9.65 14.08
C HIS A 113 0.94 -8.81 13.86
N CYS A 114 2.03 -9.06 14.59
CA CYS A 114 3.30 -8.37 14.37
C CYS A 114 4.43 -9.17 15.04
N ASP A 115 5.42 -9.57 14.24
CA ASP A 115 6.63 -10.25 14.69
C ASP A 115 7.90 -9.59 14.13
N LYS A 116 9.07 -10.18 14.42
CA LYS A 116 10.40 -9.65 14.04
C LYS A 116 10.62 -9.43 12.53
N ARG A 117 9.72 -9.92 11.66
CA ARG A 117 9.78 -9.71 10.20
C ARG A 117 9.19 -8.37 9.77
N VAL A 118 8.53 -7.62 10.67
CA VAL A 118 7.94 -6.31 10.39
C VAL A 118 8.93 -5.21 10.77
N GLU A 119 9.25 -4.34 9.82
CA GLU A 119 10.08 -3.14 10.02
C GLU A 119 9.30 -1.92 9.51
N THR A 120 9.41 -0.79 10.21
CA THR A 120 8.78 0.47 9.82
C THR A 120 9.84 1.55 9.63
N ILE A 121 9.68 2.36 8.61
CA ILE A 121 10.62 3.41 8.22
C ILE A 121 9.84 4.71 8.13
N SER A 122 10.33 5.73 8.83
CA SER A 122 9.74 7.06 8.74
C SER A 122 10.44 7.83 7.63
N ALA A 123 9.74 8.01 6.51
CA ALA A 123 10.22 8.71 5.32
C ALA A 123 9.06 9.22 4.47
N ASP A 124 9.32 10.25 3.67
CA ASP A 124 8.37 10.73 2.67
C ASP A 124 8.43 9.85 1.41
N VAL A 125 7.32 9.16 1.10
CA VAL A 125 7.21 8.31 -0.09
C VAL A 125 7.34 9.14 -1.37
N MET A 126 6.90 10.41 -1.36
CA MET A 126 6.96 11.28 -2.53
C MET A 126 8.40 11.62 -2.92
N SER A 127 9.32 11.72 -1.95
CA SER A 127 10.75 11.97 -2.20
C SER A 127 11.64 10.73 -2.14
N LEU A 128 11.07 9.55 -1.84
CA LEU A 128 11.83 8.31 -1.63
C LEU A 128 12.54 7.82 -2.90
N ARG A 129 13.86 7.72 -2.89
CA ARG A 129 14.58 7.25 -4.09
C ARG A 129 14.44 5.75 -4.31
N MET A 130 14.48 5.32 -5.56
CA MET A 130 14.32 3.89 -5.90
C MET A 130 15.43 3.01 -5.31
N ASP A 131 16.68 3.50 -5.28
CA ASP A 131 17.81 2.80 -4.66
C ASP A 131 17.62 2.62 -3.15
N GLN A 132 17.13 3.65 -2.46
CA GLN A 132 16.79 3.57 -1.03
C GLN A 132 15.67 2.54 -0.79
N ALA A 133 14.56 2.66 -1.53
CA ALA A 133 13.43 1.75 -1.41
C ALA A 133 13.83 0.29 -1.68
N ARG A 134 14.67 0.06 -2.71
CA ARG A 134 15.23 -1.27 -3.01
C ARG A 134 16.15 -1.75 -1.89
N GLY A 135 16.96 -0.89 -1.30
CA GLY A 135 17.86 -1.22 -0.19
C GLY A 135 17.14 -1.74 1.06
N PHE A 136 15.86 -1.40 1.25
CA PHE A 136 15.05 -1.94 2.35
C PHE A 136 14.55 -3.36 2.10
N SER A 137 14.55 -3.81 0.85
CA SER A 137 14.12 -5.17 0.53
C SER A 137 15.16 -6.22 0.96
N PRO A 138 14.74 -7.44 1.34
CA PRO A 138 15.67 -8.52 1.64
C PRO A 138 16.65 -8.75 0.49
N GLN A 139 17.95 -8.67 0.79
CA GLN A 139 19.05 -8.83 -0.17
C GLN A 139 19.04 -7.84 -1.35
N GLY A 140 18.30 -6.72 -1.27
CA GLY A 140 18.19 -5.75 -2.36
C GLY A 140 17.40 -6.25 -3.58
N MET A 141 16.68 -7.37 -3.44
CA MET A 141 16.00 -8.06 -4.55
C MET A 141 14.64 -7.45 -4.93
N GLY A 142 14.22 -6.38 -4.26
CA GLY A 142 12.89 -5.78 -4.40
C GLY A 142 11.79 -6.56 -3.66
N PHE A 143 10.54 -6.23 -3.95
CA PHE A 143 9.36 -6.74 -3.26
C PHE A 143 8.52 -7.64 -4.18
N SER A 144 7.95 -8.71 -3.63
CA SER A 144 7.00 -9.56 -4.36
C SER A 144 5.60 -8.95 -4.40
N ILE A 145 5.31 -8.05 -3.47
CA ILE A 145 4.08 -7.27 -3.45
C ILE A 145 4.34 -5.88 -2.89
N ILE A 146 3.69 -4.89 -3.50
CA ILE A 146 3.67 -3.50 -3.04
C ILE A 146 2.22 -3.14 -2.74
N LEU A 147 1.99 -2.63 -1.54
CA LEU A 147 0.71 -2.13 -1.07
C LEU A 147 0.83 -0.61 -0.90
N SER A 148 -0.24 0.11 -1.20
CA SER A 148 -0.33 1.55 -0.98
C SER A 148 -1.71 1.91 -0.41
N ASP A 149 -1.76 2.12 0.92
CA ASP A 149 -2.94 2.67 1.62
C ASP A 149 -2.87 4.20 1.78
N MET A 150 -1.87 4.83 1.13
CA MET A 150 -1.69 6.29 1.08
C MET A 150 -3.00 7.00 0.74
N CYS A 151 -3.30 8.05 1.51
CA CYS A 151 -4.48 8.87 1.36
C CYS A 151 -4.10 10.32 1.68
N PRO A 152 -4.48 11.30 0.86
CA PRO A 152 -4.21 12.69 1.16
C PRO A 152 -5.04 13.16 2.36
N ALA A 153 -4.68 14.31 2.93
CA ALA A 153 -5.57 15.01 3.85
C ALA A 153 -6.82 15.45 3.08
N ILE A 154 -7.98 14.98 3.51
CA ILE A 154 -9.27 15.26 2.86
C ILE A 154 -9.66 16.71 3.11
N SER A 155 -9.68 17.50 2.04
CA SER A 155 -10.11 18.90 2.08
C SER A 155 -11.63 19.05 2.04
N GLY A 156 -12.34 18.03 1.58
CA GLY A 156 -13.77 18.05 1.32
C GLY A 156 -14.11 18.51 -0.11
N ILE A 157 -13.10 18.85 -0.91
CA ILE A 157 -13.26 19.18 -2.33
C ILE A 157 -12.92 17.92 -3.12
N THR A 158 -13.95 17.19 -3.56
CA THR A 158 -13.82 15.86 -4.20
C THR A 158 -12.78 15.83 -5.32
N THR A 159 -12.80 16.82 -6.21
CA THR A 159 -11.88 16.90 -7.36
C THR A 159 -10.44 17.09 -6.93
N ARG A 160 -10.19 17.91 -5.91
CA ARG A 160 -8.85 18.12 -5.36
C ARG A 160 -8.36 16.88 -4.63
N ASP A 161 -9.22 16.29 -3.80
CA ASP A 161 -8.88 15.13 -2.99
C ASP A 161 -8.57 13.91 -3.88
N SER A 162 -9.34 13.71 -4.96
CA SER A 162 -9.08 12.64 -5.93
C SER A 162 -7.84 12.88 -6.78
N ALA A 163 -7.58 14.12 -7.22
CA ALA A 163 -6.34 14.46 -7.92
C ALA A 163 -5.10 14.18 -7.05
N LEU A 164 -5.10 14.58 -5.78
CA LEU A 164 -4.02 14.28 -4.84
C LEU A 164 -3.89 12.77 -4.57
N SER A 165 -5.02 12.06 -4.46
CA SER A 165 -5.00 10.60 -4.31
C SER A 165 -4.38 9.91 -5.53
N CYS A 166 -4.67 10.42 -6.72
CA CYS A 166 -4.11 9.96 -7.98
C CYS A 166 -2.58 10.17 -8.02
N GLU A 167 -2.08 11.34 -7.59
CA GLU A 167 -0.64 11.59 -7.50
C GLU A 167 0.08 10.60 -6.59
N LEU A 168 -0.51 10.30 -5.42
CA LEU A 168 0.02 9.28 -4.49
C LEU A 168 0.03 7.89 -5.13
N GLY A 169 -1.03 7.51 -5.82
CA GLY A 169 -1.10 6.22 -6.51
C GLY A 169 -0.09 6.10 -7.65
N LYS A 170 0.06 7.15 -8.46
CA LYS A 170 1.08 7.25 -9.52
C LYS A 170 2.48 7.16 -8.96
N ARG A 171 2.73 7.73 -7.78
CA ARG A 171 4.01 7.60 -7.10
C ARG A 171 4.29 6.15 -6.68
N ALA A 172 3.33 5.48 -6.04
CA ALA A 172 3.45 4.07 -5.66
C ALA A 172 3.74 3.19 -6.88
N LEU A 173 3.05 3.47 -7.98
CA LEU A 173 3.24 2.81 -9.25
C LEU A 173 4.65 3.06 -9.82
N SER A 174 5.09 4.32 -9.87
CA SER A 174 6.44 4.67 -10.35
C SER A 174 7.51 3.88 -9.61
N LEU A 175 7.46 3.85 -8.27
CA LEU A 175 8.40 3.07 -7.46
C LEU A 175 8.37 1.58 -7.82
N ALA A 176 7.18 1.02 -8.04
CA ALA A 176 7.00 -0.38 -8.39
C ALA A 176 7.67 -0.75 -9.72
N ILE A 177 7.50 0.03 -10.78
CA ILE A 177 8.01 -0.29 -12.13
C ILE A 177 9.29 0.38 -12.56
N GLY A 178 9.52 1.61 -12.12
CA GLY A 178 10.49 2.50 -12.74
C GLY A 178 10.25 2.64 -14.24
N LYS A 179 11.31 2.75 -15.04
CA LYS A 179 11.20 2.93 -16.49
C LYS A 179 10.61 1.69 -17.16
N VAL A 180 9.50 1.86 -17.87
CA VAL A 180 9.02 0.89 -18.86
C VAL A 180 9.79 1.13 -20.16
N SER A 181 10.43 0.11 -20.73
CA SER A 181 11.27 0.23 -21.92
C SER A 181 10.48 0.35 -23.24
N GLY A 182 9.39 1.12 -23.25
CA GLY A 182 8.50 1.28 -24.41
C GLY A 182 7.96 2.70 -24.48
N LYS A 183 8.27 3.40 -25.58
CA LYS A 183 7.78 4.75 -25.88
C LYS A 183 6.27 4.81 -25.74
N THR A 184 5.78 5.47 -24.69
CA THR A 184 4.36 5.75 -24.46
C THR A 184 4.23 7.18 -23.94
N ASN A 185 3.09 7.83 -24.18
CA ASN A 185 2.80 9.19 -23.69
C ASN A 185 2.88 9.32 -22.15
N ALA A 186 2.83 8.20 -21.43
CA ALA A 186 3.03 8.15 -19.98
C ALA A 186 4.48 8.48 -19.55
N GLU A 187 5.48 8.35 -20.43
CA GLU A 187 6.88 8.66 -20.12
C GLU A 187 7.09 10.17 -19.86
N GLU A 188 6.40 11.04 -20.60
CA GLU A 188 6.46 12.49 -20.40
C GLU A 188 5.75 12.90 -19.11
N PHE A 189 4.60 12.28 -18.84
CA PHE A 189 3.82 12.55 -17.62
C PHE A 189 4.52 12.05 -16.35
N LEU A 190 5.02 10.80 -16.32
CA LEU A 190 5.70 10.22 -15.16
C LEU A 190 7.13 10.75 -14.99
N GLY A 191 7.83 11.05 -16.10
CA GLY A 191 9.17 11.65 -16.06
C GLY A 191 9.18 13.06 -15.45
N SER A 192 8.05 13.78 -15.48
CA SER A 192 7.91 15.07 -14.80
C SER A 192 7.82 14.97 -13.27
N LEU A 193 7.40 13.81 -12.74
CA LEU A 193 7.12 13.60 -11.32
C LEU A 193 8.29 12.93 -10.56
N ASP A 194 9.21 12.26 -11.25
CA ASP A 194 10.29 11.49 -10.62
C ASP A 194 11.65 11.63 -11.35
N PRO A 195 12.65 12.30 -10.76
CA PRO A 195 13.98 12.43 -11.36
C PRO A 195 14.72 11.08 -11.49
N ASP A 196 14.29 10.04 -10.77
CA ASP A 196 14.86 8.69 -10.83
C ASP A 196 14.12 7.75 -11.80
N PHE A 197 13.15 8.25 -12.58
CA PHE A 197 12.31 7.45 -13.48
C PHE A 197 13.11 6.51 -14.39
N ASN A 198 14.35 6.84 -14.75
CA ASN A 198 15.21 6.00 -15.60
C ASN A 198 15.72 4.69 -14.95
N LYS A 199 15.51 4.46 -13.65
CA LYS A 199 15.96 3.26 -12.93
C LYS A 199 14.91 2.13 -13.01
N LYS A 200 15.34 0.87 -12.79
CA LYS A 200 14.46 -0.31 -12.72
C LYS A 200 13.64 -0.26 -11.42
N GLY A 201 12.33 -0.45 -11.50
CA GLY A 201 11.44 -0.43 -10.32
C GLY A 201 11.61 -1.60 -9.38
N ILE A 202 11.07 -1.43 -8.17
CA ILE A 202 11.33 -2.30 -7.01
C ILE A 202 10.40 -3.50 -6.91
N LEU A 203 9.38 -3.61 -7.77
CA LEU A 203 8.52 -4.78 -7.85
C LEU A 203 9.24 -5.91 -8.60
N ARG A 204 9.22 -7.11 -8.02
CA ARG A 204 9.76 -8.31 -8.66
C ARG A 204 8.86 -8.74 -9.82
N PRO A 205 9.42 -9.30 -10.91
CA PRO A 205 8.63 -9.85 -12.02
C PRO A 205 7.58 -10.85 -11.52
N GLY A 206 6.34 -10.72 -12.01
CA GLY A 206 5.20 -11.54 -11.58
C GLY A 206 4.70 -11.24 -10.16
N GLY A 207 5.14 -10.12 -9.58
CA GLY A 207 4.63 -9.58 -8.32
C GLY A 207 3.26 -8.94 -8.46
N ASN A 208 2.68 -8.59 -7.31
CA ASN A 208 1.37 -7.96 -7.21
C ASN A 208 1.50 -6.51 -6.73
N ILE A 209 0.54 -5.66 -7.09
CA ILE A 209 0.46 -4.31 -6.54
C ILE A 209 -0.99 -3.98 -6.17
N VAL A 210 -1.17 -3.31 -5.03
CA VAL A 210 -2.45 -2.80 -4.55
C VAL A 210 -2.31 -1.31 -4.30
N ILE A 211 -3.15 -0.50 -4.93
CA ILE A 211 -3.17 0.96 -4.77
C ILE A 211 -4.58 1.38 -4.38
N LYS A 212 -4.69 2.17 -3.32
CA LYS A 212 -5.92 2.85 -2.96
C LYS A 212 -6.03 4.19 -3.67
N LEU A 213 -7.17 4.43 -4.29
CA LEU A 213 -7.53 5.68 -4.94
C LEU A 213 -8.89 6.16 -4.41
N LEU A 214 -9.06 7.48 -4.33
CA LEU A 214 -10.38 8.07 -4.19
C LEU A 214 -11.05 8.10 -5.56
N GLU A 215 -12.37 7.91 -5.59
CA GLU A 215 -13.13 7.91 -6.83
C GLU A 215 -13.00 9.23 -7.61
N SER A 216 -12.80 9.10 -8.92
CA SER A 216 -12.90 10.17 -9.90
C SER A 216 -13.06 9.62 -11.30
N GLU A 217 -13.57 10.44 -12.23
CA GLU A 217 -13.55 10.16 -13.67
C GLU A 217 -12.12 9.81 -14.16
N ASP A 218 -11.10 10.48 -13.62
CA ASP A 218 -9.70 10.22 -13.94
C ASP A 218 -9.19 8.86 -13.46
N THR A 219 -9.82 8.25 -12.45
CA THR A 219 -9.38 6.96 -11.88
C THR A 219 -9.53 5.83 -12.90
N GLU A 220 -10.57 5.89 -13.73
CA GLU A 220 -10.77 4.95 -14.84
C GLU A 220 -9.72 5.16 -15.93
N ALA A 221 -9.44 6.41 -16.30
CA ALA A 221 -8.42 6.75 -17.30
C ALA A 221 -7.02 6.31 -16.85
N ILE A 222 -6.67 6.54 -15.59
CA ILE A 222 -5.41 6.07 -14.99
C ILE A 222 -5.37 4.55 -14.97
N SER A 223 -6.46 3.90 -14.59
CA SER A 223 -6.53 2.43 -14.62
C SER A 223 -6.31 1.91 -16.03
N GLN A 224 -6.92 2.53 -17.06
CA GLN A 224 -6.73 2.13 -18.45
C GLN A 224 -5.34 2.45 -19.00
N ASP A 225 -4.78 3.64 -18.76
CA ASP A 225 -3.43 4.02 -19.20
C ASP A 225 -2.34 3.14 -18.55
N ILE A 226 -2.52 2.82 -17.27
CA ILE A 226 -1.69 1.88 -16.53
C ILE A 226 -1.91 0.46 -17.06
N LEU A 227 -3.13 0.00 -17.34
CA LEU A 227 -3.35 -1.36 -17.85
C LEU A 227 -2.81 -1.52 -19.28
N MET A 228 -2.93 -0.50 -20.12
CA MET A 228 -2.55 -0.55 -21.54
C MET A 228 -1.04 -0.47 -21.79
N SER A 229 -0.28 0.22 -20.92
CA SER A 229 1.19 0.32 -21.09
C SER A 229 1.95 -0.92 -20.54
N TRP A 230 1.24 -1.94 -20.03
CA TRP A 230 1.78 -2.94 -19.11
C TRP A 230 1.46 -4.39 -19.51
N TYR A 231 2.31 -4.97 -20.35
CA TYR A 231 2.10 -6.33 -20.87
C TYR A 231 3.08 -7.41 -20.38
N SER A 232 4.11 -7.09 -19.56
CA SER A 232 5.21 -8.05 -19.36
C SER A 232 5.63 -8.38 -17.92
N ASN A 233 5.35 -7.54 -16.91
CA ASN A 233 6.04 -7.66 -15.59
C ASN A 233 5.15 -7.74 -14.34
N ILE A 234 3.87 -7.37 -14.41
CA ILE A 234 2.93 -7.47 -13.28
C ILE A 234 1.99 -8.64 -13.47
N ARG A 235 1.72 -9.36 -12.37
CA ARG A 235 0.73 -10.43 -12.36
C ARG A 235 -0.69 -9.90 -12.17
N LEU A 236 -0.89 -9.02 -11.18
CA LEU A 236 -2.18 -8.42 -10.83
C LEU A 236 -1.99 -6.99 -10.29
N LEU A 237 -2.82 -6.06 -10.78
CA LEU A 237 -3.01 -4.70 -10.25
C LEU A 237 -4.41 -4.61 -9.63
N PHE A 238 -4.48 -4.14 -8.39
CA PHE A 238 -5.72 -3.85 -7.69
C PHE A 238 -5.80 -2.35 -7.41
N VAL A 239 -6.83 -1.71 -7.95
CA VAL A 239 -7.21 -0.34 -7.58
C VAL A 239 -8.40 -0.43 -6.63
N LEU A 240 -8.22 0.06 -5.40
CA LEU A 240 -9.28 0.16 -4.40
C LEU A 240 -9.88 1.56 -4.49
N VAL A 241 -11.06 1.68 -5.09
CA VAL A 241 -11.80 2.95 -5.19
C VAL A 241 -12.68 3.14 -3.95
N ILE A 242 -12.58 4.30 -3.29
CA ILE A 242 -13.39 4.64 -2.12
C ILE A 242 -14.44 5.69 -2.49
N PHE A 243 -15.71 5.33 -2.32
CA PHE A 243 -16.87 6.21 -2.50
C PHE A 243 -17.03 7.13 -1.28
N PRO A 244 -17.06 8.46 -1.43
CA PRO A 244 -17.25 9.40 -0.33
C PRO A 244 -18.67 9.41 0.26
N SER A 245 -19.64 8.79 -0.41
CA SER A 245 -21.07 9.00 -0.10
C SER A 245 -21.91 7.74 -0.21
N VAL A 246 -21.96 6.94 0.86
CA VAL A 246 -23.21 6.38 1.36
C VAL A 246 -23.15 6.29 2.90
N GLY A 247 -23.84 7.20 3.57
CA GLY A 247 -24.02 7.22 5.02
C GLY A 247 -25.15 6.29 5.47
N TYR A 248 -25.08 4.99 5.17
CA TYR A 248 -25.91 4.02 5.87
C TYR A 248 -25.11 3.36 6.99
N LEU A 249 -25.59 3.57 8.22
CA LEU A 249 -25.25 2.78 9.40
C LEU A 249 -25.49 1.29 9.06
N GLY A 250 -24.44 0.60 8.60
CA GLY A 250 -24.47 -0.86 8.39
C GLY A 250 -23.92 -1.37 7.06
N ASP A 251 -23.58 -0.52 6.08
CA ASP A 251 -23.11 -1.03 4.79
C ASP A 251 -21.65 -1.52 4.86
N PRO A 252 -21.32 -2.72 4.32
CA PRO A 252 -19.95 -3.11 4.07
C PRO A 252 -19.31 -2.03 3.18
N MET A 253 -18.04 -1.71 3.42
CA MET A 253 -17.38 -0.66 2.65
C MET A 253 -17.38 -1.03 1.15
N ILE A 254 -18.30 -0.45 0.39
CA ILE A 254 -18.38 -0.59 -1.07
C ILE A 254 -17.01 -0.17 -1.62
N CYS A 255 -16.30 -1.16 -2.14
CA CYS A 255 -15.00 -0.98 -2.76
C CYS A 255 -15.12 -1.62 -4.14
N GLN A 256 -15.09 -0.81 -5.20
CA GLN A 256 -14.96 -1.36 -6.54
C GLN A 256 -13.53 -1.84 -6.70
N ILE A 257 -13.36 -3.14 -6.90
CA ILE A 257 -12.09 -3.72 -7.29
C ILE A 257 -12.01 -3.68 -8.80
N LEU A 258 -11.14 -2.82 -9.34
CA LEU A 258 -10.70 -2.95 -10.73
C LEU A 258 -9.57 -3.98 -10.75
N GLN A 259 -9.91 -5.22 -11.14
CA GLN A 259 -8.94 -6.29 -11.32
C GLN A 259 -8.50 -6.35 -12.78
N GLY A 260 -7.21 -6.11 -13.03
CA GLY A 260 -6.56 -6.52 -14.27
C GLY A 260 -5.83 -7.84 -14.09
N SER A 261 -6.24 -8.90 -14.81
CA SER A 261 -5.54 -10.19 -14.87
C SER A 261 -4.99 -10.42 -16.27
N ILE A 262 -3.68 -10.61 -16.41
CA ILE A 262 -3.07 -10.98 -17.68
C ILE A 262 -3.12 -12.50 -17.84
N GLN A 263 -4.10 -13.01 -18.60
CA GLN A 263 -4.04 -14.35 -19.20
C GLN A 263 -4.06 -14.22 -20.72
N LYS A 264 -2.97 -14.63 -21.39
CA LYS A 264 -2.90 -14.83 -22.85
C LYS A 264 -3.39 -13.65 -23.71
N GLY A 265 -2.94 -12.42 -23.42
CA GLY A 265 -3.12 -11.29 -24.33
C GLY A 265 -4.57 -10.81 -24.51
N VAL A 266 -5.49 -11.20 -23.61
CA VAL A 266 -6.86 -10.68 -23.56
C VAL A 266 -7.04 -9.96 -22.23
N LEU A 267 -7.39 -8.67 -22.29
CA LEU A 267 -7.94 -7.92 -21.17
C LEU A 267 -9.24 -8.61 -20.75
N ALA A 268 -9.25 -9.32 -19.63
CA ALA A 268 -10.51 -9.62 -18.96
C ALA A 268 -11.04 -8.31 -18.41
N GLU A 269 -12.28 -7.94 -18.77
CA GLU A 269 -12.96 -6.74 -18.31
C GLU A 269 -12.79 -6.56 -16.79
N ALA A 270 -12.67 -5.30 -16.36
CA ALA A 270 -12.72 -4.94 -14.95
C ALA A 270 -14.09 -5.35 -14.40
N GLN A 271 -14.18 -6.56 -13.84
CA GLN A 271 -15.39 -6.99 -13.17
C GLN A 271 -15.47 -6.25 -11.85
N GLY A 272 -16.24 -5.15 -11.82
CA GLY A 272 -16.62 -4.49 -10.58
C GLY A 272 -17.31 -5.51 -9.67
N HIS A 273 -16.61 -5.97 -8.66
CA HIS A 273 -17.21 -6.76 -7.59
C HIS A 273 -17.56 -5.78 -6.47
N GLU A 274 -18.84 -5.59 -6.21
CA GLU A 274 -19.29 -4.98 -4.96
C GLU A 274 -18.94 -5.91 -3.79
N ILE A 275 -18.54 -5.30 -2.67
CA ILE A 275 -18.13 -5.96 -1.43
C ILE A 275 -19.09 -5.56 -0.32
#